data_AF-A0A2N1E5U3-F1
#
_entry.id   AF-A0A2N1E5U3-F1
#
_cell.length_a   1.000
_cell.length_b   1.000
_cell.length_c   1.000
_cell.angle_alpha   90.00
_cell.angle_beta   90.00
_cell.angle_gamma   90.00
#
_symmetry.space_group_name_H-M   'P 1'
#
loop_
_entity.id
_entity.type
_entity.pdbx_description
1 polymer ?
#
loop_
_entity_poly.entity_id
_entity_poly.type
_entity_poly.pdbx_seq_one_letter_code
_entity_poly.pdbx_strand_id
1 'polypeptide(L)'
;MKKVTPNPPPSPSDDNPQLPPDVIFSVRPGLSTEAALSNASEMLESATVCAYDCAEHVDGASRKHVLAVVQMIEIAKLLVDDALNRECPVA
;
A
#
# COMPACT_ATOMS: atom_id res chain seq x y z
N MET A 1 -10.15 26.13 53.23
CA MET A 1 -10.77 25.18 52.28
C MET A 1 -9.82 25.02 51.10
N LYS A 2 -9.12 23.88 50.99
CA LYS A 2 -8.21 23.62 49.86
C LYS A 2 -9.06 23.08 48.70
N LYS A 3 -9.18 23.87 47.64
CA LYS A 3 -9.89 23.49 46.41
C LYS A 3 -9.16 22.28 45.81
N VAL A 4 -9.80 21.11 45.88
CA VAL A 4 -9.32 19.88 45.21
C VAL A 4 -9.48 20.13 43.71
N THR A 5 -8.38 20.31 43.01
CA THR A 5 -8.38 20.40 41.55
C THR A 5 -8.88 19.06 41.00
N PRO A 6 -9.89 19.00 40.12
CA PRO A 6 -10.33 17.74 39.56
C PRO A 6 -9.20 17.18 38.69
N ASN A 7 -8.87 15.91 38.88
CA ASN A 7 -7.98 15.21 37.96
C ASN A 7 -8.59 15.24 36.54
N PRO A 8 -7.78 15.39 35.49
CA PRO A 8 -8.26 15.32 34.12
C PRO A 8 -8.87 13.93 33.86
N PRO A 9 -9.87 13.82 32.97
CA PRO A 9 -10.46 12.54 32.65
C PRO A 9 -9.38 11.60 32.09
N PRO A 10 -9.43 10.29 32.40
CA PRO A 10 -8.52 9.33 31.82
C PRO A 10 -8.64 9.40 30.30
N SER A 11 -7.50 9.57 29.62
CA SER A 11 -7.43 9.52 28.16
C SER A 11 -8.08 8.23 27.66
N PRO A 12 -8.86 8.28 26.58
CA PRO A 12 -9.44 7.08 26.00
C PRO A 12 -8.28 6.15 25.62
N SER A 13 -8.37 4.92 26.13
CA SER A 13 -7.41 3.83 26.00
C SER A 13 -6.59 3.88 24.71
N ASP A 14 -5.28 4.05 24.87
CA ASP A 14 -4.25 3.96 23.83
C ASP A 14 -4.15 2.54 23.28
N ASP A 15 -5.16 2.11 22.53
CA ASP A 15 -5.10 0.88 21.70
C ASP A 15 -4.59 1.21 20.28
N ASN A 16 -3.97 2.39 20.11
CA ASN A 16 -3.29 2.76 18.89
C ASN A 16 -1.82 2.32 19.01
N PRO A 17 -1.32 1.40 18.16
CA PRO A 17 0.08 1.01 18.18
C PRO A 17 0.94 2.27 17.98
N GLN A 18 1.62 2.71 19.03
CA GLN A 18 2.49 3.88 18.96
C GLN A 18 3.68 3.51 18.07
N LEU A 19 3.63 3.92 16.80
CA LEU A 19 4.71 3.67 15.84
C LEU A 19 5.98 4.36 16.35
N PRO A 20 7.17 3.75 16.14
CA PRO A 20 8.43 4.39 16.47
C PRO A 20 8.53 5.76 15.78
N PRO A 21 9.13 6.77 16.42
CA PRO A 21 9.20 8.13 15.88
C PRO A 21 9.95 8.24 14.54
N ASP A 22 10.74 7.23 14.19
CA ASP A 22 11.50 7.18 12.93
C ASP A 22 10.72 6.52 11.77
N VAL A 23 9.48 6.09 12.00
CA VAL A 23 8.64 5.48 10.96
C VAL A 23 7.91 6.57 10.17
N ILE A 24 8.34 6.77 8.92
CA ILE A 24 7.73 7.75 8.00
C ILE A 24 6.50 7.15 7.29
N PHE A 25 6.44 5.83 7.14
CA PHE A 25 5.35 5.14 6.46
C PHE A 25 4.90 3.89 7.23
N SER A 26 3.59 3.73 7.38
CA SER A 26 2.96 2.56 8.00
C SER A 26 1.65 2.24 7.32
N VAL A 27 1.28 0.95 7.30
CA VAL A 27 -0.09 0.55 6.93
C VAL A 27 -1.02 0.83 8.10
N ARG A 28 -2.16 1.47 7.83
CA ARG A 28 -3.16 1.79 8.85
C ARG A 28 -3.68 0.51 9.53
N PRO A 29 -3.71 0.42 10.87
CA PRO A 29 -4.38 -0.67 11.57
C PRO A 29 -5.84 -0.80 11.12
N GLY A 30 -6.30 -2.03 10.88
CA GLY A 30 -7.66 -2.28 10.41
C GLY A 30 -7.93 -1.86 8.95
N LEU A 31 -6.89 -1.64 8.13
CA LEU A 31 -7.07 -1.50 6.69
C LEU A 31 -7.74 -2.77 6.13
N SER A 32 -8.87 -2.59 5.45
CA SER A 32 -9.57 -3.70 4.80
C SER A 32 -8.73 -4.30 3.69
N THR A 33 -8.86 -5.61 3.47
CA THR A 33 -8.23 -6.32 2.34
C THR A 33 -8.53 -5.65 1.01
N GLU A 34 -9.77 -5.24 0.75
CA GLU A 34 -10.18 -4.52 -0.46
C GLU A 34 -9.36 -3.23 -0.66
N ALA A 35 -9.34 -2.33 0.33
CA ALA A 35 -8.55 -1.10 0.25
C ALA A 35 -7.04 -1.37 0.08
N ALA A 36 -6.50 -2.41 0.71
CA ALA A 36 -5.11 -2.79 0.55
C ALA A 36 -4.80 -3.28 -0.88
N LEU A 37 -5.66 -4.15 -1.43
CA LEU A 37 -5.52 -4.68 -2.78
C LEU A 37 -5.79 -3.62 -3.86
N SER A 38 -6.76 -2.73 -3.65
CA SER A 38 -7.04 -1.60 -4.54
C SER A 38 -5.84 -0.65 -4.62
N ASN A 39 -5.26 -0.28 -3.48
CA ASN A 39 -4.04 0.52 -3.44
C ASN A 39 -2.85 -0.22 -4.09
N ALA A 40 -2.74 -1.53 -3.90
CA ALA A 40 -1.71 -2.33 -4.57
C ALA A 40 -1.87 -2.34 -6.09
N SER A 41 -3.09 -2.49 -6.60
CA SER A 41 -3.38 -2.45 -8.04
C SER A 41 -3.01 -1.10 -8.67
N GLU A 42 -3.35 0.01 -8.00
CA GLU A 42 -2.97 1.36 -8.43
C GLU A 42 -1.45 1.58 -8.44
N MET A 43 -0.75 1.12 -7.40
CA MET A 43 0.72 1.18 -7.36
C MET A 43 1.37 0.34 -8.48
N LEU A 44 0.84 -0.85 -8.77
CA LEU A 44 1.33 -1.70 -9.85
C LEU A 44 1.11 -1.06 -11.23
N GLU A 45 -0.02 -0.37 -11.43
CA GLU A 45 -0.27 0.39 -12.65
C GLU A 45 0.76 1.51 -12.85
N SER A 46 1.03 2.29 -11.80
CA SER A 46 2.06 3.32 -11.81
C SER A 46 3.45 2.74 -12.08
N ALA A 47 3.78 1.59 -11.46
CA ALA A 47 5.04 0.89 -11.68
C ALA A 47 5.19 0.39 -13.12
N THR A 48 4.13 -0.14 -13.74
CA THR A 48 4.13 -0.56 -15.14
C THR A 48 4.44 0.61 -16.07
N VAL A 49 3.79 1.76 -15.88
CA VAL A 49 4.06 2.98 -16.68
C VAL A 49 5.53 3.41 -16.55
N CYS A 50 6.05 3.49 -15.32
CA CYS A 50 7.45 3.85 -15.06
C CYS A 50 8.43 2.84 -15.70
N ALA A 51 8.12 1.55 -15.64
CA ALA A 51 8.98 0.50 -16.20
C ALA A 51 8.99 0.54 -17.74
N TYR A 52 7.84 0.80 -18.38
CA TYR A 52 7.78 1.01 -19.82
C TYR A 52 8.56 2.25 -20.25
N ASP A 53 8.40 3.38 -19.56
CA ASP A 53 9.18 4.59 -19.81
C ASP A 53 10.69 4.28 -19.70
N CYS A 54 11.11 3.56 -18.67
CA CYS A 54 12.51 3.13 -18.56
C CYS A 54 12.97 2.24 -19.74
N ALA A 55 12.10 1.36 -20.25
CA ALA A 55 12.42 0.48 -21.37
C ALA A 55 12.66 1.25 -22.68
N GLU A 56 12.04 2.42 -22.86
CA GLU A 56 12.25 3.30 -24.01
C GLU A 56 13.63 3.98 -23.99
N HIS A 57 14.23 4.15 -22.80
CA HIS A 57 15.51 4.83 -22.60
C HIS A 57 16.72 3.88 -22.57
N VAL A 58 16.53 2.57 -22.75
CA VAL A 58 17.60 1.57 -22.76
C VAL A 58 17.52 0.65 -23.98
N ASP A 59 18.64 0.04 -24.35
CA ASP A 59 18.73 -0.84 -25.51
C ASP A 59 19.30 -2.23 -25.21
N GLY A 60 19.22 -3.13 -26.20
CA GLY A 60 19.86 -4.44 -26.17
C GLY A 60 19.37 -5.33 -25.03
N ALA A 61 20.30 -5.88 -24.26
CA ALA A 61 20.00 -6.78 -23.15
C ALA A 61 19.29 -6.06 -21.99
N SER A 62 19.66 -4.82 -21.69
CA SER A 62 19.04 -4.03 -20.63
C SER A 62 17.55 -3.81 -20.88
N ARG A 63 17.17 -3.49 -22.12
CA ARG A 63 15.75 -3.39 -22.50
C ARG A 63 15.00 -4.69 -22.26
N LYS A 64 15.59 -5.83 -22.60
CA LYS A 64 14.98 -7.15 -22.34
C LYS A 64 14.77 -7.40 -20.85
N HIS A 65 15.71 -7.00 -19.99
CA HIS A 65 15.54 -7.10 -18.55
C HIS A 65 14.41 -6.20 -18.03
N VAL A 66 14.32 -4.95 -18.50
CA VAL A 66 13.22 -4.05 -18.10
C VAL A 66 11.87 -4.61 -18.56
N LEU A 67 11.77 -5.11 -19.80
CA LEU A 67 10.54 -5.76 -20.28
C LEU A 67 10.17 -7.02 -19.50
N ALA A 68 11.16 -7.78 -18.99
CA ALA A 68 10.89 -8.89 -18.09
C ALA A 68 10.33 -8.41 -16.74
N VAL A 69 10.78 -7.27 -16.23
CA VAL A 69 10.21 -6.63 -15.03
C VAL A 69 8.76 -6.19 -15.29
N VAL A 70 8.50 -5.55 -16.43
CA VAL A 70 7.12 -5.21 -16.86
C VAL A 70 6.23 -6.44 -16.83
N GLN A 71 6.65 -7.55 -17.44
CA GLN A 71 5.87 -8.79 -17.46
C GLN A 71 5.60 -9.32 -16.04
N MET A 72 6.55 -9.23 -15.11
CA MET A 72 6.33 -9.61 -13.72
C MET A 72 5.30 -8.70 -13.03
N ILE A 73 5.34 -7.39 -13.30
CA ILE A 73 4.36 -6.44 -12.74
C ILE A 73 2.96 -6.74 -13.29
N GLU A 74 2.81 -6.99 -14.59
CA GLU A 74 1.53 -7.34 -15.20
C GLU A 74 0.93 -8.62 -14.60
N ILE A 75 1.76 -9.65 -14.39
CA ILE A 75 1.33 -10.90 -13.73
C ILE A 75 0.90 -10.63 -12.27
N ALA A 76 1.68 -9.83 -11.52
CA ALA A 76 1.31 -9.46 -10.16
C ALA A 76 -0.02 -8.70 -10.12
N LYS A 77 -0.26 -7.82 -11.08
CA LYS A 77 -1.50 -7.04 -11.21
C LYS A 77 -2.70 -7.96 -11.46
N LEU A 78 -2.57 -8.95 -12.35
CA LEU A 78 -3.61 -9.96 -12.57
C LEU A 78 -3.95 -10.76 -11.30
N LEU A 79 -2.95 -11.13 -10.49
CA LEU A 79 -3.16 -11.84 -9.23
C LEU A 79 -3.86 -10.95 -8.18
N VAL A 80 -3.51 -9.67 -8.12
CA VAL A 80 -4.14 -8.69 -7.22
C VAL A 80 -5.59 -8.43 -7.64
N ASP A 81 -5.83 -8.24 -8.93
CA ASP A 81 -7.17 -8.00 -9.46
C ASP A 81 -8.08 -9.21 -9.26
N ASP A 82 -7.58 -10.45 -9.43
CA ASP A 82 -8.32 -11.68 -9.08
C ASP A 82 -8.67 -11.73 -7.59
N ALA A 83 -7.70 -11.44 -6.71
CA ALA A 83 -7.95 -11.39 -5.28
C ALA A 83 -9.01 -10.32 -4.93
N LEU A 84 -8.93 -9.14 -5.53
CA LEU A 84 -9.88 -8.06 -5.31
C LEU A 84 -11.30 -8.43 -5.77
N ASN A 85 -11.43 -9.05 -6.94
CA ASN A 85 -12.70 -9.54 -7.47
C ASN A 85 -13.34 -10.62 -6.57
N ARG A 86 -12.54 -11.44 -5.88
CA ARG A 86 -13.05 -12.45 -4.95
C ARG A 86 -13.57 -11.85 -3.64
N GLU A 87 -12.96 -10.76 -3.18
CA GLU A 87 -13.39 -10.03 -1.99
C GLU A 87 -14.63 -9.16 -2.28
N CYS A 88 -14.76 -8.64 -3.50
CA CYS A 88 -15.90 -7.84 -3.96
C CYS A 88 -16.44 -8.41 -5.28
N PRO A 89 -17.22 -9.51 -5.26
CA PRO A 89 -17.77 -10.08 -6.48
C PRO A 89 -18.70 -9.07 -7.12
N VAL A 90 -18.36 -8.65 -8.34
CA VAL A 90 -19.24 -7.84 -9.17
C VAL A 90 -20.54 -8.63 -9.37
N ALA A 91 -21.64 -8.11 -8.81
CA ALA A 91 -22.97 -8.73 -8.85
C ALA A 91 -23.50 -8.93 -10.28
#